data_AF-A0A815VL28-F1
#
_entry.id   AF-A0A815VL28-F1
#
_cell.length_a   1.000
_cell.length_b   1.000
_cell.length_c   1.000
_cell.angle_alpha   90.00
_cell.angle_beta   90.00
_cell.angle_gamma   90.00
#
_symmetry.space_group_name_H-M   'P 1'
#
loop_
_entity.id
_entity.type
_entity.pdbx_description
1 polymer ?
#
loop_
_entity_poly.entity_id
_entity_poly.type
_entity_poly.pdbx_seq_one_letter_code
_entity_poly.pdbx_strand_id
1 'polypeptide(L)'
;MSRSRFQNIISCLRFDDKTTREERKRTDKFAAIREIWSFFQDNLQTCYTPGPNVTIDERLLSFRGKCPFRQFMPKKPGRYGLKLWLCVDVDSH
;
A
#
# COMPACT_ATOMS: atom_id res chain seq x y z
N MET A 1 6.48 -21.53 13.89
CA MET A 1 5.64 -20.66 14.76
C MET A 1 4.29 -21.34 14.96
N SER A 2 3.72 -21.37 16.17
CA SER A 2 2.39 -21.96 16.36
C SER A 2 1.29 -21.11 15.70
N ARG A 3 0.18 -21.74 15.30
CA ARG A 3 -0.98 -21.05 14.73
C ARG A 3 -1.48 -19.92 15.64
N SER A 4 -1.56 -20.20 16.95
CA SER A 4 -1.98 -19.21 17.95
C SER A 4 -1.05 -18.01 18.02
N ARG A 5 0.27 -18.23 18.03
CA ARG A 5 1.25 -17.14 18.03
C ARG A 5 1.16 -16.30 16.76
N PHE A 6 1.02 -16.94 15.59
CA PHE A 6 0.88 -16.22 14.32
C PHE A 6 -0.37 -15.33 14.30
N GLN A 7 -1.52 -15.86 14.74
CA GLN A 7 -2.78 -15.10 14.82
C GLN A 7 -2.69 -13.91 15.78
N ASN A 8 -2.02 -14.06 16.92
CA ASN A 8 -1.83 -12.96 17.88
C ASN A 8 -0.93 -11.85 17.31
N ILE A 9 0.13 -12.21 16.58
CA ILE A 9 1.03 -11.24 15.97
C ILE A 9 0.29 -10.46 14.89
N ILE A 10 -0.42 -11.14 13.98
CA ILE A 10 -1.10 -10.46 12.86
C ILE A 10 -2.23 -9.53 13.33
N SER A 11 -2.92 -9.84 14.44
CA SER A 11 -3.95 -8.94 14.99
C SER A 11 -3.37 -7.66 15.61
N CYS A 12 -2.16 -7.75 16.15
CA CYS A 12 -1.51 -6.66 16.89
C CYS A 12 -0.51 -5.85 16.06
N LEU A 13 -0.24 -6.25 14.81
CA LEU A 13 0.71 -5.57 13.93
C LEU A 13 0.27 -4.13 13.64
N ARG A 14 1.18 -3.17 13.88
CA ARG A 14 1.00 -1.73 13.64
C ARG A 14 2.28 -1.17 13.04
N PHE A 15 2.15 -0.09 12.28
CA PHE A 15 3.24 0.50 11.49
C PHE A 15 3.39 2.00 11.71
N ASP A 16 2.81 2.51 12.80
CA ASP A 16 2.82 3.91 13.13
C ASP A 16 2.53 4.11 14.63
N ASP A 17 2.85 5.29 15.14
CA ASP A 17 2.51 5.66 16.51
C ASP A 17 1.02 5.98 16.63
N LYS A 18 0.35 5.25 17.54
CA LYS A 18 -1.08 5.42 17.86
C LYS A 18 -1.36 6.80 18.48
N THR A 19 -0.42 7.37 19.24
CA THR A 19 -0.64 8.63 19.98
C THR A 19 -0.84 9.82 19.03
N THR A 20 -0.11 9.86 17.91
CA THR A 20 -0.16 10.94 16.91
C THR A 20 -1.13 10.67 15.76
N ARG A 21 -1.68 9.45 15.67
CA ARG A 21 -2.44 8.99 14.50
C ARG A 21 -3.69 9.80 14.22
N GLU A 22 -4.44 10.20 15.25
CA GLU A 22 -5.72 10.91 15.05
C GLU A 22 -5.52 12.31 14.45
N GLU A 23 -4.44 12.99 14.82
CA GLU A 23 -4.08 14.27 14.20
C GLU A 23 -3.65 14.07 12.73
N ARG A 24 -2.75 13.12 12.47
CA ARG A 24 -2.26 12.82 11.11
C ARG A 24 -3.38 12.39 10.15
N LYS A 25 -4.37 11.63 10.64
CA LYS A 25 -5.54 11.21 9.83
C LYS A 25 -6.38 12.37 9.29
N ARG A 26 -6.34 13.55 9.95
CA ARG A 26 -7.12 14.72 9.51
C ARG A 26 -6.65 15.22 8.14
N THR A 27 -5.36 15.07 7.84
CA THR A 27 -4.74 15.51 6.58
C THR A 27 -4.43 14.33 5.67
N ASP A 28 -3.96 13.21 6.22
CA ASP A 28 -3.56 12.02 5.47
C ASP A 28 -4.38 10.79 5.86
N LYS A 29 -5.31 10.38 4.98
CA LYS A 29 -6.10 9.15 5.16
C LYS A 29 -5.23 7.88 5.19
N PHE A 30 -3.99 7.96 4.71
CA PHE A 30 -3.01 6.87 4.65
C PHE A 30 -2.04 6.84 5.85
N ALA A 31 -2.25 7.71 6.84
CA ALA A 31 -1.34 7.92 7.98
C ALA A 31 -0.87 6.64 8.69
N ALA A 32 -1.72 5.61 8.78
CA ALA A 32 -1.39 4.38 9.51
C ALA A 32 -0.23 3.57 8.92
N ILE A 33 0.12 3.80 7.65
CA ILE A 33 1.24 3.10 6.96
C ILE A 33 2.17 4.05 6.20
N ARG A 34 1.99 5.37 6.38
CA ARG A 34 2.69 6.41 5.62
C ARG A 34 4.20 6.26 5.69
N GLU A 35 4.75 6.11 6.89
CA GLU A 35 6.20 6.06 7.10
C GLU A 35 6.85 4.88 6.38
N ILE A 36 6.28 3.67 6.54
CA ILE A 36 6.77 2.47 5.85
C ILE A 36 6.62 2.59 4.35
N TRP A 37 5.51 3.16 3.87
CA TRP A 37 5.31 3.36 2.44
C TRP A 37 6.34 4.32 1.84
N SER A 38 6.63 5.42 2.53
CA SER A 38 7.68 6.36 2.10
C SER A 38 9.04 5.67 2.05
N PHE A 39 9.42 4.96 3.13
CA PHE A 39 10.67 4.21 3.17
C PHE A 39 10.77 3.16 2.04
N PHE A 40 9.67 2.46 1.76
CA PHE A 40 9.60 1.51 0.66
C PHE A 40 9.81 2.20 -0.69
N GLN A 41 9.15 3.34 -0.93
CA GLN A 41 9.30 4.09 -2.17
C GLN A 41 10.73 4.61 -2.37
N ASP A 42 11.34 5.16 -1.32
CA ASP A 42 12.70 5.69 -1.37
C ASP A 42 13.71 4.57 -1.69
N ASN A 43 13.52 3.39 -1.08
CA ASN A 43 14.35 2.23 -1.38
C ASN A 43 14.19 1.74 -2.82
N LEU A 44 12.96 1.70 -3.36
CA LEU A 44 12.75 1.31 -4.75
C LEU A 44 13.50 2.22 -5.72
N GLN A 45 13.49 3.54 -5.46
CA GLN A 45 14.19 4.51 -6.29
C GLN A 45 15.72 4.44 -6.15
N THR A 46 16.20 4.04 -4.97
CA THR A 46 17.64 3.93 -4.70
C THR A 46 18.24 2.62 -5.23
N CYS A 47 17.47 1.53 -5.19
CA CYS A 47 17.96 0.19 -5.52
C CYS A 47 17.87 -0.15 -7.01
N TYR A 48 17.09 0.59 -7.79
CA TYR A 48 16.84 0.26 -9.19
C TYR A 48 16.72 1.51 -10.07
N THR A 49 17.53 1.56 -11.12
CA THR A 49 17.40 2.56 -12.19
C THR A 49 16.66 1.89 -13.35
N PRO A 50 15.45 2.34 -13.72
CA PRO A 50 14.72 1.77 -14.84
C PRO A 50 15.42 2.08 -16.17
N GLY A 51 15.18 1.22 -17.15
CA GLY A 51 15.55 1.43 -18.55
C GLY A 51 14.79 2.58 -19.21
N PRO A 52 15.00 2.79 -20.52
CA PRO A 52 14.39 3.92 -21.23
C PRO A 52 12.86 3.83 -21.36
N ASN A 53 12.28 2.63 -21.20
CA ASN A 53 10.86 2.37 -21.39
C ASN A 53 10.18 2.08 -20.06
N VAL A 54 9.28 2.96 -19.64
CA VAL A 54 8.45 2.76 -18.45
C VAL A 54 6.98 2.90 -18.79
N THR A 55 6.13 2.13 -18.11
CA THR A 55 4.67 2.20 -18.24
C THR A 55 4.05 2.65 -16.91
N ILE A 56 3.09 3.56 -17.00
CA ILE A 56 2.30 4.03 -15.86
C ILE A 56 0.87 3.52 -16.02
N ASP A 57 0.39 2.75 -15.04
CA ASP A 57 -0.98 2.26 -15.04
C ASP A 57 -1.52 2.07 -13.59
N GLU A 58 -2.82 1.82 -13.49
CA GLU A 58 -3.52 1.58 -12.26
C GLU A 58 -3.64 0.08 -11.91
N ARG A 59 -3.29 -0.25 -10.67
CA ARG A 59 -3.55 -1.57 -10.07
C ARG A 59 -4.61 -1.45 -8.97
N LEU A 60 -5.58 -2.35 -8.99
CA LEU A 60 -6.59 -2.46 -7.92
C LEU A 60 -6.24 -3.62 -6.99
N LEU A 61 -5.86 -3.30 -5.75
CA LEU A 61 -5.69 -4.31 -4.70
C LEU A 61 -7.05 -4.64 -4.09
N SER A 62 -7.53 -5.87 -4.31
CA SER A 62 -8.83 -6.33 -3.80
C SER A 62 -8.90 -6.19 -2.28
N PHE A 63 -9.82 -5.35 -1.80
CA PHE A 63 -10.00 -5.10 -0.38
C PHE A 63 -11.45 -4.74 -0.07
N ARG A 64 -12.07 -5.50 0.86
CA ARG A 64 -13.48 -5.34 1.23
C ARG A 64 -13.70 -4.71 2.60
N GLY A 65 -12.64 -4.49 3.38
CA GLY A 65 -12.75 -3.81 4.67
C GLY A 65 -13.18 -2.35 4.54
N LYS A 66 -13.51 -1.73 5.68
CA LYS A 66 -13.81 -0.30 5.76
C LYS A 66 -12.50 0.48 5.61
N CYS A 67 -12.39 1.24 4.53
CA CYS A 67 -11.24 2.09 4.27
C CYS A 67 -11.71 3.37 3.54
N PRO A 68 -11.33 4.58 4.01
CA PRO A 68 -11.79 5.85 3.45
C PRO A 68 -11.42 6.12 1.99
N PHE A 69 -10.45 5.38 1.45
CA PHE A 69 -9.94 5.53 0.07
C PHE A 69 -10.15 4.25 -0.76
N ARG A 70 -11.07 3.38 -0.34
CA ARG A 70 -11.52 2.25 -1.14
C ARG A 70 -12.31 2.76 -2.35
N GLN A 71 -12.01 2.22 -3.53
CA GLN A 71 -12.65 2.59 -4.79
C GLN A 71 -13.37 1.40 -5.42
N PHE A 72 -14.40 1.70 -6.21
CA PHE A 72 -15.09 0.75 -7.06
C PHE A 72 -14.68 0.94 -8.52
N MET A 73 -14.25 -0.13 -9.18
CA MET A 73 -13.85 -0.16 -10.57
C MET A 73 -14.53 -1.36 -11.26
N PRO A 74 -15.64 -1.15 -11.99
CA PRO A 74 -16.50 -2.23 -12.46
C PRO A 74 -15.81 -3.17 -13.46
N LYS A 75 -14.85 -2.66 -14.23
CA LYS A 75 -14.12 -3.40 -15.27
C LYS A 75 -12.94 -4.22 -14.73
N LYS A 76 -12.50 -4.02 -13.49
CA LYS A 76 -11.37 -4.77 -12.90
C LYS A 76 -11.89 -5.97 -12.07
N PRO A 77 -11.18 -7.11 -12.07
CA PRO A 77 -11.49 -8.21 -11.17
C PRO A 77 -11.41 -7.75 -9.70
N GLY A 78 -12.28 -8.29 -8.85
CA GLY A 78 -12.37 -7.87 -7.44
C GLY A 78 -13.26 -6.64 -7.19
N ARG A 79 -13.52 -5.80 -8.21
CA ARG A 79 -14.40 -4.61 -8.28
C ARG A 79 -14.23 -3.53 -7.21
N TYR A 80 -13.99 -3.88 -5.95
CA TYR A 80 -13.75 -3.00 -4.82
C TYR A 80 -12.35 -3.23 -4.27
N GLY A 81 -11.61 -2.16 -4.06
CA GLY A 81 -10.24 -2.28 -3.57
C GLY A 81 -9.56 -0.95 -3.33
N LEU A 82 -8.25 -1.04 -3.07
CA LEU A 82 -7.37 0.11 -2.97
C LEU A 82 -6.73 0.32 -4.34
N LYS A 83 -6.99 1.46 -4.98
CA LYS A 83 -6.36 1.82 -6.24
C LYS A 83 -4.95 2.34 -5.97
N LEU A 84 -3.97 1.76 -6.64
CA LEU A 84 -2.59 2.21 -6.65
C LEU A 84 -2.23 2.62 -8.08
N TRP A 85 -1.54 3.75 -8.21
CA TRP A 85 -0.84 4.12 -9.44
C TRP A 85 0.58 3.57 -9.36
N LEU A 86 1.01 2.88 -10.40
CA LEU A 86 2.33 2.25 -10.47
C LEU A 86 3.06 2.74 -11.72
N CYS A 87 4.36 2.98 -11.57
CA CYS A 87 5.30 3.16 -12.68
C CYS A 87 6.21 1.95 -12.69
N VAL A 88 6.27 1.23 -13.80
CA VAL A 88 6.99 -0.05 -13.92
C VAL A 88 7.81 -0.04 -15.20
N ASP A 89 9.05 -0.52 -15.09
CA ASP A 89 9.93 -0.75 -16.25
C ASP A 89 9.39 -1.92 -17.09
N VAL A 90 9.42 -1.76 -18.42
CA VAL A 90 8.94 -2.77 -19.36
C VAL A 90 9.92 -3.95 -19.45
N ASP A 91 11.22 -3.68 -19.37
CA ASP A 91 12.27 -4.63 -19.78
C ASP A 91 13.05 -5.18 -18.57
N SER A 92 12.46 -5.15 -17.37
CA SER A 92 13.12 -5.59 -16.13
C SER A 92 13.53 -7.08 -16.22
N HIS A 93 14.84 -7.35 -16.25
CA HIS A 93 15.45 -8.70 -16.26
C HIS A 93 15.60 -9.26 -14.84
#